data_AF-A0A2G4DS27-F1
#
_entry.id   AF-A0A2G4DS27-F1
#
_cell.length_a   1.000
_cell.length_b   1.000
_cell.length_c   1.000
_cell.angle_alpha   90.00
_cell.angle_beta   90.00
_cell.angle_gamma   90.00
#
_symmetry.space_group_name_H-M   'P 1'
#
loop_
_entity.id
_entity.type
_entity.pdbx_description
1 polymer ?
#
loop_
_entity_poly.entity_id
_entity_poly.type
_entity_poly.pdbx_seq_one_letter_code
_entity_poly.pdbx_strand_id
1 'polypeptide(L)'
;MPAIGSIKIVVQNGSRQIDQVVPGVGADGTAGWQTQQVLSENGLARGVYPLYDVADASKKVHPQQFGGQVLHVDTHNVYQFGPNDGKNTATIVKHDRKIFDQALDGKEPTVGKSYEVTYARGVGKVKGELSQAESEQMQNRKTRKI
;
A
#
# COMPACT_ATOMS: atom_id res chain seq x y z
N MET A 1 12.44 -17.46 -2.54
CA MET A 1 11.23 -17.30 -1.72
C MET A 1 11.42 -16.09 -0.80
N PRO A 2 10.42 -15.21 -0.60
CA PRO A 2 10.57 -14.10 0.34
C PRO A 2 10.80 -14.60 1.78
N ALA A 3 11.36 -13.74 2.62
CA ALA A 3 11.65 -14.06 4.02
C ALA A 3 10.38 -14.47 4.78
N ILE A 4 10.56 -15.28 5.83
CA ILE A 4 9.49 -15.59 6.78
C ILE A 4 8.91 -14.29 7.35
N GLY A 5 7.59 -14.22 7.41
CA GLY A 5 6.87 -13.04 7.85
C GLY A 5 6.53 -12.04 6.74
N SER A 6 7.11 -12.17 5.54
CA SER A 6 6.78 -11.33 4.39
C SER A 6 5.29 -11.41 4.06
N ILE A 7 4.69 -10.26 3.74
CA ILE A 7 3.26 -10.12 3.45
C ILE A 7 3.06 -9.79 1.97
N LYS A 8 1.99 -10.33 1.40
CA LYS A 8 1.40 -9.84 0.14
C LYS A 8 -0.11 -9.74 0.29
N ILE A 9 -0.71 -8.86 -0.52
CA ILE A 9 -2.15 -8.73 -0.62
C ILE A 9 -2.58 -9.31 -1.96
N VAL A 10 -3.55 -10.23 -1.95
CA VAL A 10 -4.12 -10.81 -3.15
C VAL A 10 -5.55 -10.34 -3.28
N VAL A 11 -5.87 -9.62 -4.35
CA VAL A 11 -7.23 -9.18 -4.65
C VAL A 11 -7.74 -9.99 -5.84
N GLN A 12 -8.70 -10.88 -5.58
CA GLN A 12 -9.29 -11.74 -6.59
C GLN A 12 -10.66 -12.26 -6.13
N ASN A 13 -11.53 -12.58 -7.09
CA ASN A 13 -12.82 -13.21 -6.85
C ASN A 13 -13.69 -12.50 -5.80
N GLY A 14 -13.74 -11.16 -5.81
CA GLY A 14 -14.55 -10.38 -4.87
C GLY A 14 -13.93 -10.22 -3.48
N SER A 15 -12.71 -10.73 -3.27
CA SER A 15 -12.05 -10.78 -1.97
C SER A 15 -10.65 -10.18 -1.99
N ARG A 16 -10.22 -9.74 -0.81
CA ARG A 16 -8.85 -9.34 -0.49
C ARG A 16 -8.29 -10.31 0.54
N GLN A 17 -7.25 -11.04 0.17
CA GLN A 17 -6.56 -12.01 1.01
C GLN A 17 -5.24 -11.41 1.51
N ILE A 18 -4.97 -11.57 2.80
CA ILE A 18 -3.69 -11.23 3.42
C ILE A 18 -2.90 -12.53 3.55
N ASP A 19 -1.88 -12.67 2.72
CA ASP A 19 -1.02 -13.85 2.73
C ASP A 19 0.30 -13.50 3.41
N GLN A 20 0.79 -14.42 4.24
CA GLN A 20 2.08 -14.30 4.91
C GLN A 20 2.95 -15.53 4.60
N VAL A 21 4.27 -15.33 4.50
CA VAL A 21 5.22 -16.44 4.46
C VAL A 21 5.36 -17.05 5.86
N VAL A 22 4.95 -18.30 6.01
CA VAL A 22 4.97 -19.05 7.28
C VAL A 22 5.91 -20.25 7.15
N PRO A 23 6.76 -20.55 8.16
CA PRO A 23 7.64 -21.73 8.14
C PRO A 23 6.83 -23.03 8.04
N GLY A 24 7.34 -24.04 7.32
CA GLY A 24 6.74 -25.38 7.28
C GLY A 24 5.51 -25.55 6.38
N VAL A 25 4.96 -24.47 5.81
CA VAL A 25 3.75 -24.52 4.95
C VAL A 25 4.09 -24.88 3.49
N GLY A 26 5.33 -24.67 3.07
CA GLY A 26 5.78 -24.92 1.71
C GLY A 26 6.00 -26.41 1.42
N ALA A 27 6.31 -26.71 0.17
CA ALA A 27 6.73 -28.05 -0.22
C ALA A 27 7.92 -28.52 0.63
N ASP A 28 7.93 -29.79 1.00
CA ASP A 28 9.01 -30.44 1.75
C ASP A 28 9.33 -29.79 3.11
N GLY A 29 8.33 -29.17 3.76
CA GLY A 29 8.47 -28.52 5.05
C GLY A 29 9.24 -27.19 4.99
N THR A 30 9.46 -26.64 3.79
CA THR A 30 10.01 -25.30 3.61
C THR A 30 9.01 -24.22 4.01
N ALA A 31 9.42 -22.95 4.05
CA ALA A 31 8.47 -21.86 4.24
C ALA A 31 7.44 -21.86 3.09
N GLY A 32 6.21 -21.43 3.34
CA GLY A 32 5.10 -21.40 2.39
C GLY A 32 4.29 -20.11 2.49
N TRP A 33 3.59 -19.72 1.43
CA TRP A 33 2.55 -18.70 1.57
C TRP A 33 1.31 -19.32 2.21
N GLN A 34 0.79 -18.68 3.26
CA GLN A 34 -0.44 -19.06 3.91
C GLN A 34 -1.35 -17.84 4.03
N THR A 35 -2.60 -17.98 3.60
CA THR A 35 -3.63 -16.97 3.81
C THR A 35 -3.96 -16.87 5.30
N GLN A 36 -3.71 -15.70 5.87
CA GLN A 36 -4.00 -15.39 7.27
C GLN A 36 -5.43 -14.87 7.43
N GLN A 37 -5.92 -14.13 6.44
CA GLN A 37 -7.24 -13.51 6.50
C GLN A 37 -7.83 -13.32 5.11
N VAL A 38 -9.15 -13.43 5.02
CA VAL A 38 -9.95 -13.10 3.83
C VAL A 38 -10.93 -12.00 4.19
N LEU A 39 -10.93 -10.93 3.40
CA LEU A 39 -11.73 -9.71 3.60
C LEU A 39 -12.42 -9.32 2.28
N SER A 40 -13.33 -8.36 2.34
CA SER A 40 -13.93 -7.76 1.14
C SER A 40 -12.89 -7.05 0.28
N GLU A 41 -13.07 -7.04 -1.05
CA GLU A 41 -12.14 -6.37 -1.98
C GLU A 41 -12.13 -4.84 -1.85
N ASN A 42 -13.20 -4.24 -1.31
CA ASN A 42 -13.32 -2.79 -1.09
C ASN A 42 -13.04 -1.93 -2.32
N GLY A 43 -13.43 -2.41 -3.52
CA GLY A 43 -13.23 -1.68 -4.77
C GLY A 43 -11.76 -1.58 -5.23
N LEU A 44 -10.87 -2.38 -4.67
CA LEU A 44 -9.48 -2.49 -5.12
C LEU A 44 -9.39 -3.25 -6.45
N ALA A 45 -8.46 -2.86 -7.31
CA ALA A 45 -8.16 -3.59 -8.53
C ALA A 45 -7.67 -5.02 -8.21
N ARG A 46 -7.95 -5.95 -9.13
CA ARG A 46 -7.46 -7.33 -9.02
C ARG A 46 -5.95 -7.36 -9.22
N GLY A 47 -5.26 -8.19 -8.43
CA GLY A 47 -3.82 -8.35 -8.54
C GLY A 47 -3.18 -9.00 -7.32
N VAL A 48 -1.88 -9.25 -7.43
CA VAL A 48 -1.03 -9.68 -6.32
C VAL A 48 -0.07 -8.54 -6.02
N TYR A 49 -0.09 -8.05 -4.79
CA TYR A 49 0.64 -6.88 -4.34
C TYR A 49 1.60 -7.27 -3.21
N PRO A 50 2.88 -7.56 -3.53
CA PRO A 50 3.90 -7.80 -2.53
C PRO A 50 4.13 -6.57 -1.65
N LEU A 51 4.18 -6.73 -0.33
CA LEU A 51 4.43 -5.63 0.62
C LEU A 51 5.88 -5.60 1.17
N TYR A 52 6.67 -6.65 0.90
CA TYR A 52 7.99 -6.84 1.49
C TYR A 52 9.13 -6.05 0.81
N ASP A 53 8.92 -5.52 -0.39
CA ASP A 53 9.92 -4.76 -1.15
C ASP A 53 9.37 -3.43 -1.69
N VAL A 54 8.43 -2.83 -0.94
CA VAL A 54 7.77 -1.59 -1.35
C VAL A 54 8.60 -0.37 -0.98
N ALA A 55 8.48 0.68 -1.79
CA ALA A 55 9.20 1.92 -1.55
C ALA A 55 8.70 2.61 -0.26
N ASP A 56 9.64 3.02 0.57
CA ASP A 56 9.37 3.82 1.77
C ASP A 56 9.30 5.31 1.42
N ALA A 57 8.12 5.92 1.54
CA ALA A 57 7.92 7.33 1.22
C ALA A 57 8.79 8.27 2.08
N SER A 58 9.09 7.87 3.32
CA SER A 58 9.86 8.70 4.26
C SER A 58 11.35 8.77 3.92
N LYS A 59 11.87 7.79 3.17
CA LYS A 59 13.30 7.69 2.88
C LYS A 59 13.77 8.61 1.74
N LYS A 60 12.86 9.30 1.06
CA LYS A 60 13.23 10.19 -0.05
C LYS A 60 13.47 11.62 0.45
N VAL A 61 14.60 12.18 0.02
CA VAL A 61 15.06 13.52 0.43
C VAL A 61 14.26 14.62 -0.27
N HIS A 62 13.90 14.42 -1.53
CA HIS A 62 13.14 15.39 -2.32
C HIS A 62 11.66 15.36 -1.98
N PRO A 63 10.97 16.52 -2.07
CA PRO A 63 9.53 16.57 -1.90
C PRO A 63 8.82 15.58 -2.82
N GLN A 64 7.88 14.82 -2.25
CA GLN A 64 7.08 13.85 -2.99
C GLN A 64 5.61 14.00 -2.66
N GLN A 65 4.78 13.66 -3.62
CA GLN A 65 3.34 13.66 -3.48
C GLN A 65 2.82 12.33 -4.04
N PHE A 66 1.93 11.70 -3.27
CA PHE A 66 1.31 10.44 -3.58
C PHE A 66 -0.20 10.63 -3.50
N GLY A 67 -0.92 10.06 -4.46
CA GLY A 67 -2.38 9.99 -4.46
C GLY A 67 -2.75 8.58 -4.90
N GLY A 68 -3.63 7.91 -4.17
CA GLY A 68 -3.94 6.51 -4.45
C GLY A 68 -4.84 5.86 -3.42
N GLN A 69 -5.45 4.72 -3.76
CA GLN A 69 -6.24 3.96 -2.80
C GLN A 69 -5.33 3.29 -1.76
N VAL A 70 -5.81 3.24 -0.52
CA VAL A 70 -5.20 2.42 0.54
C VAL A 70 -5.44 0.96 0.22
N LEU A 71 -4.36 0.21 0.01
CA LEU A 71 -4.36 -1.21 -0.25
C LEU A 71 -4.44 -2.02 1.05
N HIS A 72 -3.68 -1.62 2.06
CA HIS A 72 -3.56 -2.33 3.33
C HIS A 72 -3.10 -1.40 4.45
N VAL A 73 -3.48 -1.74 5.68
CA VAL A 73 -3.06 -1.05 6.90
C VAL A 73 -2.62 -2.14 7.88
N ASP A 74 -1.43 -1.98 8.45
CA ASP A 74 -0.95 -2.79 9.55
C ASP A 74 -0.77 -1.93 10.81
N THR A 75 -0.14 -2.47 11.86
CA THR A 75 0.06 -1.76 13.13
C THR A 75 0.95 -0.53 13.03
N HIS A 76 1.82 -0.44 12.03
CA HIS A 76 2.84 0.61 11.89
C HIS A 76 2.77 1.35 10.56
N ASN A 77 2.15 0.78 9.53
CA ASN A 77 2.23 1.25 8.16
C ASN A 77 0.86 1.31 7.48
N VAL A 78 0.77 2.25 6.55
CA VAL A 78 -0.29 2.32 5.55
C VAL A 78 0.33 2.10 4.18
N TYR A 79 -0.23 1.16 3.42
CA TYR A 79 0.21 0.80 2.07
C TYR A 79 -0.77 1.38 1.05
N GLN A 80 -0.25 2.16 0.12
CA GLN A 80 -1.03 2.87 -0.88
C GLN A 80 -0.54 2.52 -2.29
N PHE A 81 -1.45 2.51 -3.26
CA PHE A 81 -1.04 2.51 -4.66
C PHE A 81 -0.29 3.80 -5.01
N GLY A 82 0.93 3.65 -5.47
CA GLY A 82 1.81 4.73 -5.86
C GLY A 82 1.65 5.16 -7.33
N PRO A 83 2.55 6.02 -7.82
CA PRO A 83 2.56 6.46 -9.21
C PRO A 83 2.84 5.30 -10.16
N ASN A 84 2.17 5.28 -11.30
CA ASN A 84 2.40 4.28 -12.34
C ASN A 84 3.84 4.42 -12.88
N ASP A 85 4.58 3.31 -12.91
CA ASP A 85 5.95 3.27 -13.44
C ASP A 85 6.02 3.00 -14.95
N GLY A 86 4.85 2.90 -15.61
CA GLY A 86 4.71 2.63 -17.03
C GLY A 86 4.88 1.16 -17.41
N LYS A 87 5.05 0.25 -16.44
CA LYS A 87 5.30 -1.17 -16.69
C LYS A 87 4.05 -2.04 -16.54
N ASN A 88 2.85 -1.44 -16.55
CA ASN A 88 1.57 -2.09 -16.29
C ASN A 88 1.53 -2.87 -14.95
N THR A 89 2.45 -2.58 -14.05
CA THR A 89 2.49 -3.12 -12.68
C THR A 89 2.15 -2.00 -11.72
N ALA A 90 1.16 -2.22 -10.86
CA ALA A 90 0.85 -1.26 -9.81
C ALA A 90 2.04 -1.11 -8.88
N THR A 91 2.49 0.12 -8.65
CA THR A 91 3.51 0.39 -7.64
C THR A 91 2.84 0.53 -6.28
N ILE A 92 3.48 0.04 -5.23
CA ILE A 92 3.02 0.22 -3.85
C ILE A 92 4.04 1.06 -3.11
N VAL A 93 3.53 1.97 -2.30
CA VAL A 93 4.32 2.83 -1.40
C VAL A 93 3.84 2.60 0.02
N LYS A 94 4.78 2.54 0.96
CA LYS A 94 4.48 2.49 2.40
C LYS A 94 4.68 3.85 3.06
N HIS A 95 3.82 4.13 4.02
CA HIS A 95 3.79 5.33 4.85
C HIS A 95 3.76 4.94 6.33
N ASP A 96 4.29 5.80 7.20
CA ASP A 96 4.11 5.66 8.65
C ASP A 96 2.64 5.85 9.00
N ARG A 97 2.03 4.93 9.76
CA ARG A 97 0.61 5.02 10.17
C ARG A 97 0.32 6.28 10.99
N LYS A 98 1.29 6.81 11.73
CA LYS A 98 1.09 7.99 12.59
C LYS A 98 0.66 9.24 11.84
N ILE A 99 1.07 9.41 10.58
CA ILE A 99 0.66 10.59 9.80
C ILE A 99 -0.83 10.54 9.44
N PHE A 100 -1.41 9.33 9.39
CA PHE A 100 -2.83 9.12 9.19
C PHE A 100 -3.60 9.23 10.49
N ASP A 101 -3.09 8.66 11.58
CA ASP A 101 -3.69 8.82 12.90
C ASP A 101 -3.81 10.31 13.26
N GLN A 102 -2.81 11.13 12.94
CA GLN A 102 -2.87 12.58 13.13
C GLN A 102 -3.92 13.26 12.24
N ALA A 103 -4.04 12.84 10.97
CA ALA A 103 -4.92 13.50 10.01
C ALA A 103 -6.38 13.05 10.09
N LEU A 104 -6.64 11.88 10.68
CA LEU A 104 -7.96 11.27 10.80
C LEU A 104 -8.46 11.24 12.25
N ASP A 105 -7.88 12.06 13.13
CA ASP A 105 -8.24 12.15 14.56
C ASP A 105 -8.23 10.77 15.27
N GLY A 106 -7.20 9.98 15.00
CA GLY A 106 -6.99 8.64 15.55
C GLY A 106 -7.80 7.53 14.88
N LYS A 107 -8.61 7.84 13.85
CA LYS A 107 -9.36 6.83 13.09
C LYS A 107 -8.46 6.12 12.09
N GLU A 108 -8.70 4.83 11.92
CA GLU A 108 -7.95 4.04 10.94
C GLU A 108 -8.31 4.41 9.50
N PRO A 109 -7.32 4.54 8.60
CA PRO A 109 -7.56 4.73 7.17
C PRO A 109 -8.41 3.59 6.59
N THR A 110 -9.38 3.94 5.76
CA THR A 110 -10.25 2.93 5.15
C THR A 110 -9.59 2.35 3.90
N VAL A 111 -9.44 1.03 3.86
CA VAL A 111 -8.99 0.31 2.66
C VAL A 111 -9.96 0.57 1.50
N GLY A 112 -9.42 0.85 0.31
CA GLY A 112 -10.19 1.20 -0.88
C GLY A 112 -10.47 2.69 -1.04
N LYS A 113 -10.36 3.49 0.03
CA LYS A 113 -10.41 4.96 -0.08
C LYS A 113 -9.09 5.52 -0.57
N SER A 114 -9.18 6.59 -1.36
CA SER A 114 -8.01 7.31 -1.84
C SER A 114 -7.66 8.47 -0.93
N TYR A 115 -6.36 8.67 -0.70
CA TYR A 115 -5.86 9.81 0.08
C TYR A 115 -4.72 10.48 -0.67
N GLU A 116 -4.51 11.76 -0.40
CA GLU A 116 -3.30 12.46 -0.81
C GLU A 116 -2.30 12.50 0.36
N VAL A 117 -1.06 12.09 0.08
CA VAL A 117 0.03 12.13 1.05
C VAL A 117 1.21 12.89 0.46
N THR A 118 1.70 13.89 1.20
CA THR A 118 2.89 14.66 0.83
C THR A 118 4.03 14.37 1.78
N TYR A 119 5.25 14.31 1.26
CA TYR A 119 6.48 14.22 2.04
C TYR A 119 7.41 15.39 1.70
N ALA A 120 8.03 15.97 2.72
CA ALA A 120 9.13 16.91 2.56
C ALA A 120 10.21 16.61 3.60
N ARG A 121 11.45 16.35 3.15
CA ARG A 121 12.59 15.99 4.03
C ARG A 121 12.26 14.84 5.01
N GLY A 122 11.55 13.82 4.51
CA GLY A 122 11.13 12.65 5.30
C GLY A 122 9.92 12.85 6.21
N VAL A 123 9.39 14.07 6.33
CA VAL A 123 8.18 14.34 7.12
C VAL A 123 6.94 14.21 6.24
N GLY A 124 6.09 13.25 6.57
CA GLY A 124 4.84 12.97 5.86
C GLY A 124 3.65 13.74 6.42
N LYS A 125 2.70 14.09 5.55
CA LYS A 125 1.41 14.68 5.91
C LYS A 125 0.32 14.21 4.95
N VAL A 126 -0.79 13.71 5.49
CA VAL A 126 -2.01 13.47 4.71
C VAL A 126 -2.71 14.79 4.48
N LYS A 127 -3.08 15.08 3.23
CA LYS A 127 -3.75 16.30 2.81
C LYS A 127 -5.27 16.18 2.84
N GLY A 128 -5.79 14.99 2.58
CA GLY A 128 -7.22 14.69 2.60
C GLY A 128 -7.55 13.42 1.83
N GLU A 129 -8.83 13.06 1.86
CA GLU A 129 -9.41 12.04 0.98
C GLU A 129 -9.52 12.60 -0.44
N LEU A 130 -9.28 11.74 -1.44
CA LEU A 130 -9.39 12.06 -2.86
C LEU A 130 -10.57 11.33 -3.46
N SER A 131 -11.22 11.95 -4.44
CA SER A 131 -12.09 11.22 -5.36
C SER A 131 -11.28 10.24 -6.22
N GLN A 132 -11.97 9.27 -6.83
CA GLN A 132 -11.33 8.31 -7.74
C GLN A 132 -10.63 9.02 -8.92
N ALA A 133 -11.28 10.03 -9.51
CA ALA A 133 -10.71 10.77 -10.64
C ALA A 133 -9.43 11.54 -10.25
N GLU A 134 -9.40 12.17 -9.08
CA GLU A 134 -8.20 12.87 -8.59
C GLU A 134 -7.07 11.88 -8.30
N SER A 135 -7.39 10.75 -7.68
CA SER A 135 -6.46 9.66 -7.42
C SER A 135 -5.81 9.14 -8.69
N GLU A 136 -6.61 8.82 -9.72
CA GLU A 136 -6.12 8.33 -11.02
C GLU A 136 -5.23 9.38 -11.72
N GLN A 137 -5.61 10.66 -11.69
CA GLN A 137 -4.79 11.73 -12.24
C GLN A 137 -3.43 11.83 -11.55
N MET A 138 -3.39 11.70 -10.22
CA MET A 138 -2.13 11.75 -9.46
C MET A 138 -1.25 10.53 -9.71
N GLN A 139 -1.83 9.34 -9.84
CA GLN A 139 -1.06 8.13 -10.17
C GLN A 139 -0.49 8.15 -11.59
N ASN A 140 -1.22 8.74 -12.54
CA ASN A 140 -0.80 8.85 -13.94
C ASN A 140 0.14 10.02 -14.21
N ARG A 141 0.26 10.98 -13.28
CA ARG A 141 1.32 11.99 -13.34
C ARG A 141 2.66 11.29 -13.11
N LYS A 142 3.48 11.18 -14.16
CA LYS A 142 4.93 10.93 -14.01
C LYS A 142 5.45 11.88 -12.94
N THR A 143 6.03 11.34 -11.87
CA THR A 143 6.54 12.07 -10.70
C THR A 143 7.24 13.35 -11.15
N ARG A 144 6.55 14.50 -11.10
CA ARG A 144 7.19 15.78 -11.39
C ARG A 144 8.02 16.12 -10.17
N LYS A 145 9.33 16.31 -10.35
CA LYS A 145 10.15 16.99 -9.37
C LYS A 145 9.51 18.36 -9.14
N ILE A 146 9.08 18.61 -7.91
CA ILE A 146 8.65 19.94 -7.45
C ILE A 146 9.92 20.73 -7.12
#